data_AF-A0A7S2A258-F1
#
_entry.id   AF-A0A7S2A258-F1
#
_cell.length_a   1.000
_cell.length_b   1.000
_cell.length_c   1.000
_cell.angle_alpha   90.00
_cell.angle_beta   90.00
_cell.angle_gamma   90.00
#
_symmetry.space_group_name_H-M   'P 1'
#
loop_
_entity.id
_entity.type
_entity.pdbx_description
1 polymer ?
#
loop_
_entity_poly.entity_id
_entity_poly.type
_entity_poly.pdbx_seq_one_letter_code
_entity_poly.pdbx_strand_id
1 'polypeptide(L)'
;DIAVEEGLLNKNGSEYCFEHNQIESTAYSLIPEKHRGPWHLSIGKKLLGSYDNEDEIERVIFFIVDQLNRGKHSMREEAERIRLIELNYRAAQKAISSSTFSNASHY
;
A
#
# COMPACT_ATOMS: atom_id res chain seq x y z
N ASP A 1 -26.68 -17.96 -5.34
CA ASP A 1 -25.23 -18.15 -5.52
C ASP A 1 -24.54 -17.54 -4.32
N ILE A 2 -23.94 -18.36 -3.46
CA ILE A 2 -23.36 -17.91 -2.17
C ILE A 2 -22.30 -16.81 -2.39
N ALA A 3 -21.53 -16.89 -3.48
CA ALA A 3 -20.51 -15.90 -3.82
C ALA A 3 -21.07 -14.51 -4.23
N VAL A 4 -22.34 -14.43 -4.68
CA VAL A 4 -23.02 -13.14 -4.96
C VAL A 4 -23.62 -12.58 -3.66
N GLU A 5 -24.17 -13.44 -2.79
CA GLU A 5 -24.67 -13.02 -1.47
C GLU A 5 -23.54 -12.54 -0.53
N GLU A 6 -22.34 -13.10 -0.65
CA GLU A 6 -21.16 -12.68 0.10
C GLU A 6 -20.43 -11.47 -0.52
N GLY A 7 -20.94 -10.91 -1.62
CA GLY A 7 -20.37 -9.74 -2.28
C GLY A 7 -18.99 -9.98 -2.92
N LEU A 8 -18.58 -11.23 -3.09
CA LEU A 8 -17.31 -11.60 -3.73
C LEU A 8 -17.40 -11.49 -5.26
N LEU A 9 -18.61 -11.63 -5.79
CA LEU A 9 -18.94 -11.48 -7.20
C LEU A 9 -20.06 -10.48 -7.39
N ASN A 10 -19.87 -9.56 -8.34
CA ASN A 10 -20.91 -8.72 -8.88
C ASN A 10 -21.41 -9.32 -10.20
N LYS A 11 -22.73 -9.35 -10.38
CA LYS A 11 -23.34 -9.92 -11.59
C LYS A 11 -23.85 -8.79 -12.48
N ASN A 12 -23.24 -8.64 -13.65
CA ASN A 12 -23.68 -7.67 -14.66
C ASN A 12 -24.28 -8.44 -15.84
N GLY A 13 -25.60 -8.63 -15.85
CA GLY A 13 -26.28 -9.46 -16.85
C GLY A 13 -25.91 -10.95 -16.75
N SER A 14 -25.25 -11.51 -17.77
CA SER A 14 -24.78 -12.90 -17.79
C SER A 14 -23.33 -13.09 -17.32
N GLU A 15 -22.63 -12.00 -16.98
CA GLU A 15 -21.22 -12.02 -16.60
C GLU A 15 -21.04 -11.85 -15.08
N TYR A 16 -20.05 -12.55 -14.53
CA TYR A 16 -19.65 -12.46 -13.13
C TYR A 16 -18.29 -11.77 -13.05
N CYS A 17 -18.23 -10.64 -12.34
CA CYS A 17 -17.01 -9.88 -12.10
C CYS A 17 -16.65 -9.95 -10.62
N PHE A 18 -15.36 -10.04 -10.33
CA PHE A 18 -14.85 -10.01 -8.97
C PHE A 18 -14.88 -8.59 -8.40
N GLU A 19 -15.45 -8.43 -7.21
CA GLU A 19 -15.29 -7.20 -6.43
C GLU A 19 -13.89 -7.25 -5.80
N HIS A 20 -12.90 -6.65 -6.49
CA HIS A 20 -11.48 -6.70 -6.12
C HIS A 20 -11.24 -6.37 -4.64
N ASN A 21 -11.95 -5.37 -4.10
CA ASN A 21 -11.81 -4.93 -2.71
C ASN A 21 -12.30 -6.00 -1.70
N GLN A 22 -13.37 -6.74 -2.02
CA GLN A 22 -13.94 -7.74 -1.11
C GLN A 22 -13.10 -9.02 -1.10
N ILE A 23 -12.52 -9.40 -2.24
CA ILE A 23 -11.61 -10.54 -2.33
C ILE A 23 -10.30 -10.25 -1.61
N GLU A 24 -9.74 -9.05 -1.82
CA GLU A 24 -8.53 -8.61 -1.11
C GLU A 24 -8.78 -8.58 0.40
N SER A 25 -9.89 -7.98 0.86
CA SER A 25 -10.25 -7.91 2.27
C SER A 25 -10.44 -9.30 2.89
N THR A 26 -11.12 -10.21 2.19
CA THR A 26 -11.37 -11.57 2.67
C THR A 26 -10.08 -12.38 2.73
N ALA A 27 -9.28 -12.37 1.66
CA ALA A 27 -7.99 -13.05 1.62
C ALA A 27 -7.01 -12.50 2.66
N TYR A 28 -6.97 -11.17 2.84
CA TYR A 28 -6.16 -10.51 3.85
C TYR A 28 -6.62 -10.85 5.27
N SER A 29 -7.93 -11.01 5.48
CA SER A 29 -8.52 -11.42 6.76
C SER A 29 -8.10 -12.83 7.17
N LEU A 30 -7.85 -13.73 6.21
CA LEU A 30 -7.35 -15.08 6.47
C LEU A 30 -5.91 -15.12 7.03
N ILE A 31 -5.12 -14.06 6.82
CA ILE A 31 -3.78 -13.95 7.41
C ILE A 31 -3.94 -13.66 8.90
N PRO A 32 -3.37 -14.48 9.82
CA PRO A 32 -3.43 -14.19 11.24
C PRO A 32 -2.81 -12.82 11.54
N GLU A 33 -3.46 -12.03 12.38
CA GLU A 33 -3.10 -10.62 12.62
C GLU A 33 -1.62 -10.45 13.02
N LYS A 34 -1.12 -11.37 13.86
CA LYS A 34 0.30 -11.44 14.28
C LYS A 34 1.31 -11.54 13.12
N HIS A 35 0.88 -12.01 11.96
CA HIS A 35 1.72 -12.17 10.76
C HIS A 35 1.59 -11.00 9.79
N ARG A 36 0.51 -10.22 9.84
CA ARG A 36 0.26 -9.12 8.89
C ARG A 36 1.37 -8.06 8.95
N GLY A 37 1.70 -7.59 10.15
CA GLY A 37 2.77 -6.60 10.36
C GLY A 37 4.14 -7.05 9.80
N PRO A 38 4.65 -8.24 10.19
CA PRO A 38 5.90 -8.76 9.65
C PRO A 38 5.90 -8.94 8.13
N TRP A 39 4.77 -9.36 7.55
CA TRP A 39 4.64 -9.51 6.09
C TRP A 39 4.70 -8.16 5.37
N HIS A 40 3.93 -7.17 5.84
CA HIS A 40 3.98 -5.81 5.31
C HIS A 40 5.37 -5.17 5.41
N LEU A 41 6.05 -5.38 6.53
CA LEU A 41 7.43 -4.93 6.70
C LEU A 41 8.38 -5.59 5.68
N SER A 42 8.21 -6.89 5.43
CA SER A 42 9.01 -7.62 4.43
C SER A 42 8.76 -7.10 3.02
N ILE A 43 7.50 -6.86 2.64
CA ILE A 43 7.14 -6.32 1.33
C ILE A 43 7.75 -4.93 1.15
N GLY A 44 7.55 -4.02 2.10
CA GLY A 44 8.07 -2.65 2.02
C GLY A 44 9.60 -2.60 1.90
N LYS A 45 10.32 -3.45 2.65
CA LYS A 45 11.78 -3.58 2.55
C LYS A 45 12.23 -4.12 1.19
N LYS A 46 11.55 -5.15 0.67
CA LYS A 46 11.86 -5.70 -0.65
C LYS A 46 11.62 -4.69 -1.76
N LEU A 47 10.52 -3.95 -1.70
CA LEU A 47 10.25 -2.86 -2.65
C LEU A 47 11.35 -1.80 -2.58
N LEU A 48 11.68 -1.33 -1.38
CA LEU A 48 12.75 -0.33 -1.20
C LEU A 48 14.11 -0.82 -1.72
N GLY A 49 14.44 -2.09 -1.54
CA GLY A 49 15.68 -2.68 -2.04
C GLY A 49 15.66 -3.14 -3.51
N SER A 50 14.53 -3.02 -4.22
CA SER A 50 14.42 -3.42 -5.63
C SER A 50 14.77 -2.30 -6.61
N TYR A 51 15.05 -1.09 -6.12
CA TYR A 51 15.34 0.08 -6.93
C TYR A 51 16.73 0.62 -6.60
N ASP A 52 17.52 0.86 -7.65
CA ASP A 52 18.92 1.23 -7.52
C ASP A 52 19.14 2.75 -7.43
N ASN A 53 18.14 3.55 -7.84
CA ASN A 53 18.21 5.01 -7.79
C ASN A 53 17.01 5.63 -7.07
N GLU A 54 17.25 6.87 -6.61
CA GLU A 54 16.29 7.62 -5.79
C GLU A 54 15.05 8.07 -6.58
N ASP A 55 15.18 8.31 -7.89
CA ASP A 55 14.07 8.72 -8.75
C ASP A 55 13.05 7.57 -8.92
N GLU A 56 13.52 6.32 -9.00
CA GLU A 56 12.67 5.12 -9.01
C GLU A 56 11.92 4.93 -7.70
N ILE A 57 12.63 5.07 -6.58
CA ILE A 57 12.02 5.03 -5.24
C ILE A 57 10.96 6.11 -5.14
N GLU A 58 11.27 7.34 -5.57
CA GLU A 58 10.34 8.46 -5.53
C GLU A 58 9.08 8.17 -6.34
N ARG A 59 9.19 7.54 -7.52
CA ARG A 59 8.03 7.14 -8.35
C ARG A 59 7.05 6.24 -7.60
N VAL A 60 7.55 5.27 -6.83
CA VAL A 60 6.73 4.28 -6.11
C VAL A 60 6.62 4.54 -4.61
N ILE A 61 7.05 5.71 -4.13
CA ILE A 61 7.24 5.99 -2.70
C ILE A 61 5.98 5.76 -1.87
N PHE A 62 4.80 6.05 -2.42
CA PHE A 62 3.52 5.81 -1.74
C PHE A 62 3.27 4.34 -1.43
N PHE A 63 3.61 3.43 -2.36
CA PHE A 63 3.47 1.99 -2.13
C PHE A 63 4.47 1.50 -1.09
N ILE A 64 5.70 2.00 -1.13
CA ILE A 64 6.73 1.65 -0.15
C ILE A 64 6.29 2.07 1.25
N VAL A 65 5.90 3.34 1.43
CA VAL A 65 5.54 3.84 2.77
C VAL A 65 4.23 3.26 3.29
N ASP A 66 3.24 2.96 2.44
CA ASP A 66 2.02 2.27 2.86
C ASP A 66 2.35 0.90 3.49
N GLN A 67 3.17 0.09 2.80
CA GLN A 67 3.59 -1.22 3.30
C GLN A 67 4.40 -1.09 4.60
N LEU A 68 5.38 -0.18 4.65
CA LEU A 68 6.20 -0.01 5.85
C LEU A 68 5.39 0.53 7.04
N ASN A 69 4.42 1.42 6.82
CA ASN A 69 3.55 1.94 7.87
C ASN A 69 2.63 0.87 8.45
N ARG A 70 2.09 -0.02 7.62
CA ARG A 70 1.32 -1.20 8.09
C ARG A 70 2.19 -2.19 8.87
N GLY A 71 3.47 -2.26 8.54
CA GLY A 71 4.47 -3.08 9.22
C GLY A 71 5.16 -2.43 10.43
N LYS A 72 4.89 -1.16 10.76
CA LYS A 72 5.70 -0.37 11.71
C LYS A 72 5.82 -0.99 13.10
N HIS A 73 4.78 -1.64 13.60
CA HIS A 73 4.78 -2.29 14.92
C HIS A 73 5.71 -3.52 14.98
N SER A 74 6.14 -4.03 13.83
CA SER A 74 7.11 -5.12 13.72
C SER A 74 8.55 -4.64 13.55
N MET A 75 8.80 -3.32 13.45
CA MET A 75 10.14 -2.74 13.41
C MET A 75 10.76 -2.74 14.80
N ARG A 76 11.94 -3.36 14.92
CA ARG A 76 12.66 -3.52 16.20
C ARG A 76 13.78 -2.50 16.35
N GLU A 77 14.43 -2.15 15.24
CA GLU A 77 15.56 -1.24 15.26
C GLU A 77 15.11 0.21 15.10
N GLU A 78 15.68 1.11 15.91
CA GLU A 78 15.36 2.53 15.84
C GLU A 78 15.76 3.14 14.49
N ALA A 79 16.87 2.66 13.90
CA ALA A 79 17.32 3.06 12.58
C ALA A 79 16.26 2.79 11.48
N GLU A 80 15.49 1.69 11.59
CA GLU A 80 14.41 1.38 10.64
C GLU A 80 13.26 2.38 10.76
N ARG A 81 12.94 2.81 11.99
CA ARG A 81 11.87 3.77 12.26
C ARG A 81 12.25 5.16 11.77
N ILE A 82 13.50 5.57 12.01
CA ILE A 82 14.05 6.81 11.46
C ILE A 82 13.98 6.80 9.94
N ARG A 83 14.40 5.69 9.30
CA ARG A 83 14.31 5.56 7.84
C ARG A 83 12.88 5.66 7.32
N LEU A 84 11.91 5.07 8.03
CA LEU A 84 10.49 5.20 7.69
C LEU A 84 9.99 6.65 7.83
N ILE A 85 10.44 7.39 8.84
CA ILE A 85 10.10 8.81 9.01
C ILE A 85 10.61 9.63 7.82
N GLU A 86 11.85 9.41 7.39
CA GLU A 86 12.43 10.08 6.20
C GLU A 86 11.64 9.79 4.93
N LEU A 87 11.27 8.52 4.71
CA LEU A 87 10.48 8.11 3.54
C LEU A 87 9.07 8.72 3.58
N ASN A 88 8.42 8.74 4.74
CA ASN A 88 7.12 9.38 4.91
C ASN A 88 7.18 10.90 4.66
N TYR A 89 8.26 11.56 5.11
CA TYR A 89 8.46 12.98 4.85
C TYR A 89 8.55 13.26 3.35
N ARG A 90 9.34 12.48 2.61
CA ARG A 90 9.43 12.59 1.15
C ARG A 90 8.10 12.34 0.45
N ALA A 91 7.38 11.27 0.85
CA ALA A 91 6.06 10.98 0.32
C ALA A 91 5.08 12.16 0.56
N ALA A 92 5.14 12.80 1.73
CA ALA A 92 4.33 13.97 2.03
C ALA A 92 4.71 15.18 1.14
N GLN A 93 6.01 15.45 0.94
CA GLN A 93 6.46 16.51 0.02
C GLN A 93 5.95 16.26 -1.41
N LYS A 94 6.04 15.02 -1.89
CA LYS A 94 5.52 14.62 -3.22
C LYS A 94 4.00 14.76 -3.31
N ALA A 95 3.26 14.42 -2.26
CA ALA A 95 1.81 14.59 -2.23
C ALA A 95 1.43 16.07 -2.37
N ILE A 96 2.10 16.94 -1.61
CA ILE A 96 1.87 18.39 -1.65
C ILE A 96 2.18 18.97 -3.04
N SER A 97 3.30 18.60 -3.64
CA SER A 97 3.67 19.09 -4.98
C SER A 97 2.67 18.62 -6.05
N SER A 98 2.21 17.36 -5.96
CA SER A 98 1.22 16.79 -6.87
C SER A 98 -0.16 17.44 -6.71
N SER A 99 -0.60 17.74 -5.47
CA SER A 99 -1.86 18.45 -5.23
C SER A 99 -1.82 19.91 -5.70
N THR A 100 -0.66 20.56 -5.55
CA THR A 100 -0.46 21.94 -6.04
C THR A 100 -0.48 21.98 -7.57
N PHE A 101 0.14 20.98 -8.22
CA PHE A 101 0.09 20.80 -9.68
C PHE A 101 -1.34 20.56 -10.18
N SER A 102 -2.12 19.72 -9.48
CA SER A 102 -3.53 19.48 -9.82
C SER A 102 -4.37 20.76 -9.76
N ASN A 103 -4.15 21.62 -8.75
CA ASN A 103 -4.86 22.90 -8.63
C ASN A 103 -4.37 23.96 -9.64
N ALA A 104 -3.10 23.95 -10.01
CA ALA A 104 -2.54 24.87 -11.00
C ALA A 104 -2.94 24.53 -12.45
N SER A 105 -3.22 23.26 -12.76
CA SER A 105 -3.68 22.82 -14.10
C SER A 105 -5.11 23.25 -14.46
N HIS A 106 -5.83 23.85 -13.50
CA HIS A 106 -7.20 24.36 -13.66
C HIS A 106 -7.28 25.89 -13.86
N TYR A 107 -6.14 26.58 -13.98
CA TYR A 107 -6.02 27.99 -14.35
C TYR A 107 -5.25 28.14 -15.66
#